data_AF-A0A4Q3X5J7-F1
#
_entry.id   AF-A0A4Q3X5J7-F1
#
_cell.length_a   1.000
_cell.length_b   1.000
_cell.length_c   1.000
_cell.angle_alpha   90.00
_cell.angle_beta   90.00
_cell.angle_gamma   90.00
#
_symmetry.space_group_name_H-M   'P 1'
#
loop_
_entity.id
_entity.type
_entity.pdbx_description
1 polymer ?
#
loop_
_entity_poly.entity_id
_entity_poly.type
_entity_poly.pdbx_seq_one_letter_code
_entity_poly.pdbx_strand_id
1 'polypeptide(L)'
;MSFRRNKQQTQAEKTWQSFCVDNQALIQHIGLPESVYESELNFLEFLDHGHNHYKEPVSFSSSELNESQYGSLYQLIDNYFTLNYPSCSPRGIVALKAKDVKRLEQKYPD
;
A
#
# COMPACT_ATOMS: atom_id res chain seq x y z
N MET A 1 -32.95 -6.89 5.09
CA MET A 1 -31.81 -7.68 5.61
C MET A 1 -30.49 -7.01 5.23
N SER A 2 -29.98 -6.09 6.05
CA SER A 2 -28.84 -5.20 5.71
C SER A 2 -27.64 -5.33 6.65
N PHE A 3 -27.67 -6.23 7.63
CA PHE A 3 -26.65 -6.35 8.68
C PHE A 3 -25.37 -7.10 8.30
N ARG A 4 -25.31 -7.73 7.12
CA ARG A 4 -24.12 -8.52 6.69
C ARG A 4 -23.03 -7.67 6.05
N ARG A 5 -23.38 -6.60 5.32
CA ARG A 5 -22.40 -5.68 4.69
C ARG A 5 -21.57 -4.92 5.73
N ASN A 6 -22.21 -4.46 6.80
CA ASN A 6 -21.53 -3.67 7.84
C ASN A 6 -20.41 -4.45 8.55
N LYS A 7 -20.60 -5.75 8.84
CA LYS A 7 -19.59 -6.54 9.56
C LYS A 7 -18.33 -6.81 8.73
N GLN A 8 -18.47 -7.05 7.43
CA GLN A 8 -17.32 -7.27 6.54
C GLN A 8 -16.50 -5.99 6.35
N GLN A 9 -17.17 -4.85 6.18
CA GLN A 9 -16.51 -3.56 6.05
C GLN A 9 -15.75 -3.18 7.33
N THR A 10 -16.35 -3.37 8.51
CA THR A 10 -15.67 -3.16 9.80
C THR A 10 -14.47 -4.09 10.01
N GLN A 11 -14.50 -5.32 9.48
CA GLN A 11 -13.37 -6.24 9.62
C GLN A 11 -12.21 -5.84 8.70
N ALA A 12 -12.49 -5.41 7.46
CA ALA A 12 -11.47 -4.90 6.55
C ALA A 12 -10.78 -3.65 7.11
N GLU A 13 -11.55 -2.68 7.60
CA GLU A 13 -11.04 -1.46 8.25
C GLU A 13 -10.15 -1.77 9.46
N LYS A 14 -10.55 -2.72 10.32
CA LYS A 14 -9.72 -3.15 11.47
C LYS A 14 -8.42 -3.80 11.03
N THR A 15 -8.48 -4.65 10.00
CA THR A 15 -7.29 -5.33 9.47
C THR A 15 -6.33 -4.31 8.87
N TRP A 16 -6.84 -3.32 8.13
CA TRP A 16 -6.06 -2.20 7.59
C TRP A 16 -5.41 -1.34 8.70
N GLN A 17 -6.17 -1.01 9.74
CA GLN A 17 -5.63 -0.27 10.88
C GLN A 17 -4.51 -1.05 11.59
N SER A 18 -4.69 -2.36 11.81
CA SER A 18 -3.64 -3.22 12.36
C SER A 18 -2.41 -3.24 11.48
N PHE A 19 -2.58 -3.38 10.16
CA PHE A 19 -1.48 -3.30 9.20
C PHE A 19 -0.72 -1.95 9.30
N CYS A 20 -1.44 -0.83 9.39
CA CYS A 20 -0.82 0.49 9.53
C CYS A 20 -0.04 0.64 10.84
N VAL A 21 -0.57 0.10 11.95
CA VAL A 21 0.10 0.10 13.25
C VAL A 21 1.37 -0.76 13.22
N ASP A 22 1.28 -1.98 12.70
CA ASP A 22 2.40 -2.92 12.63
C ASP A 22 3.53 -2.41 11.72
N ASN A 23 3.19 -1.57 10.73
CA ASN A 23 4.14 -1.00 9.77
C ASN A 23 4.40 0.50 9.97
N GLN A 24 3.99 1.09 11.10
CA GLN A 24 4.08 2.53 11.33
C GLN A 24 5.51 3.07 11.16
N ALA A 25 6.52 2.32 11.61
CA ALA A 25 7.93 2.69 11.45
C ALA A 25 8.35 2.78 9.98
N LEU A 26 7.88 1.87 9.13
CA LEU A 26 8.15 1.89 7.69
C LEU A 26 7.45 3.09 7.04
N ILE A 27 6.17 3.31 7.37
CA ILE A 27 5.36 4.43 6.85
C ILE A 27 6.03 5.77 7.15
N GLN A 28 6.48 5.97 8.40
CA GLN A 28 7.17 7.19 8.82
C GLN A 28 8.52 7.36 8.12
N HIS A 29 9.28 6.27 7.98
CA HIS A 29 10.59 6.32 7.32
C HIS A 29 10.48 6.65 5.82
N ILE A 30 9.46 6.11 5.14
CA ILE A 30 9.15 6.45 3.74
C ILE A 30 8.74 7.93 3.63
N GLY A 31 8.13 8.49 4.67
CA GLY A 31 7.48 9.81 4.62
C GLY A 31 6.14 9.76 3.91
N LEU A 32 5.43 8.62 4.00
CA LEU A 32 4.14 8.44 3.33
C LEU A 32 3.12 9.45 3.93
N PRO A 33 2.40 10.22 3.10
CA PRO A 33 1.36 11.12 3.60
C PRO A 33 0.21 10.35 4.25
N GLU A 34 -0.40 10.92 5.28
CA GLU A 34 -1.56 10.33 5.96
C GLU A 34 -2.71 10.02 5.00
N SER A 35 -2.94 10.88 4.01
CA SER A 35 -3.96 10.67 2.99
C SER A 35 -3.77 9.40 2.16
N VAL A 36 -2.54 8.85 2.09
CA VAL A 36 -2.27 7.59 1.39
C VAL A 36 -2.64 6.37 2.24
N TYR A 37 -2.42 6.41 3.56
CA TYR A 37 -2.69 5.26 4.44
C TYR A 37 -3.96 5.40 5.30
N GLU A 38 -4.74 6.47 5.11
CA GLU A 38 -6.04 6.69 5.75
C GLU A 38 -7.03 5.54 5.47
N SER A 39 -6.98 4.96 4.27
CA SER A 39 -7.76 3.79 3.88
C SER A 39 -6.97 2.87 2.96
N GLU A 40 -7.34 1.58 2.93
CA GLU A 40 -6.76 0.61 1.98
C GLU A 40 -6.96 1.05 0.53
N LEU A 41 -8.12 1.65 0.20
CA LEU A 41 -8.42 2.13 -1.15
C LEU A 41 -7.44 3.23 -1.58
N ASN A 42 -7.16 4.20 -0.70
CA ASN A 42 -6.22 5.27 -1.02
C ASN A 42 -4.80 4.72 -1.23
N PHE A 43 -4.44 3.68 -0.47
CA PHE A 43 -3.15 3.01 -0.62
C PHE A 43 -3.07 2.26 -1.95
N LEU A 44 -4.13 1.53 -2.34
CA LEU A 44 -4.20 0.86 -3.64
C LEU A 44 -4.08 1.84 -4.81
N GLU A 45 -4.77 2.97 -4.75
CA GLU A 45 -4.64 4.00 -5.78
C GLU A 45 -3.23 4.60 -5.82
N PHE A 46 -2.59 4.78 -4.67
CA PHE A 46 -1.18 5.17 -4.65
C PHE A 46 -0.28 4.10 -5.29
N LEU A 47 -0.55 2.79 -5.10
CA LEU A 47 0.19 1.73 -5.76
C LEU A 47 0.01 1.76 -7.27
N ASP A 48 -1.21 2.00 -7.75
CA ASP A 48 -1.57 2.05 -9.18
C ASP A 48 -1.04 3.31 -9.88
N HIS A 49 -0.92 4.43 -9.18
CA HIS A 49 -0.49 5.71 -9.77
C HIS A 49 0.97 6.07 -9.44
N GLY A 50 1.54 5.50 -8.38
CA GLY A 50 2.88 5.81 -7.88
C GLY A 50 3.02 7.18 -7.21
N HIS A 51 1.93 7.93 -7.05
CA HIS A 51 1.90 9.26 -6.41
C HIS A 51 0.56 9.52 -5.71
N ASN A 52 0.57 10.46 -4.76
CA ASN A 52 -0.63 10.80 -3.99
C ASN A 52 -1.56 11.73 -4.78
N HIS A 53 -2.78 11.26 -5.08
CA HIS A 53 -3.82 12.05 -5.75
C HIS A 53 -4.74 12.80 -4.78
N TYR A 54 -4.74 12.46 -3.48
CA TYR A 54 -5.90 12.73 -2.63
C TYR A 54 -5.95 14.10 -1.98
N LYS A 55 -4.83 14.82 -1.83
CA LYS A 55 -4.80 16.22 -1.35
C LYS A 55 -3.58 16.95 -1.90
N GLU A 56 -3.79 18.13 -2.47
CA GLU A 56 -2.72 19.02 -2.93
C GLU A 56 -1.85 19.58 -1.78
N PRO A 57 -0.61 20.00 -2.09
CA PRO A 57 0.04 19.88 -3.39
C PRO A 57 0.74 18.53 -3.54
N VAL A 58 0.72 18.01 -4.77
CA VAL A 58 1.28 16.74 -5.27
C VAL A 58 2.79 16.63 -4.99
N SER A 59 3.16 16.43 -3.72
CA SER A 59 4.56 16.52 -3.27
C SER A 59 5.17 15.14 -3.01
N PHE A 60 4.36 14.08 -3.02
CA PHE A 60 4.82 12.75 -2.72
C PHE A 60 4.70 11.85 -3.95
N SER A 61 5.86 11.50 -4.50
CA SER A 61 6.01 10.50 -5.55
C SER A 61 6.97 9.42 -5.10
N SER A 62 6.61 8.16 -5.35
CA SER A 62 7.49 7.01 -5.15
C SER A 62 8.81 7.13 -5.95
N SER A 63 8.80 7.89 -7.04
CA SER A 63 9.98 8.14 -7.88
C SER A 63 11.04 9.05 -7.23
N GLU A 64 10.66 9.84 -6.24
CA GLU A 64 11.54 10.78 -5.53
C GLU A 64 12.15 10.17 -4.26
N LEU A 65 11.80 8.94 -3.93
CA LEU A 65 12.32 8.24 -2.76
C LEU A 65 13.80 7.90 -2.95
N ASN A 66 14.59 8.14 -1.90
CA ASN A 66 15.96 7.65 -1.85
C ASN A 66 15.99 6.11 -1.70
N GLU A 67 17.17 5.51 -1.83
CA GLU A 67 17.31 4.05 -1.82
C GLU A 67 16.81 3.39 -0.52
N SER A 68 17.05 4.03 0.62
CA SER A 68 16.61 3.54 1.93
C SER A 68 15.08 3.60 2.06
N GLN A 69 14.48 4.73 1.67
CA GLN A 69 13.03 4.92 1.66
C GLN A 69 12.33 3.96 0.69
N TYR A 70 12.92 3.77 -0.49
CA TYR A 70 12.43 2.80 -1.47
C TYR A 70 12.47 1.37 -0.90
N GLY A 71 13.54 1.00 -0.19
CA GLY A 71 13.64 -0.30 0.49
C GLY A 71 12.51 -0.50 1.51
N SER A 72 12.20 0.53 2.30
CA SER A 72 11.06 0.51 3.22
C SER A 72 9.71 0.41 2.50
N LEU A 73 9.55 1.10 1.37
CA LEU A 73 8.34 1.00 0.54
C LEU A 73 8.15 -0.41 -0.01
N TYR A 74 9.23 -1.02 -0.53
CA TYR A 74 9.20 -2.41 -0.99
C TYR A 74 8.80 -3.36 0.15
N GLN A 75 9.40 -3.20 1.33
CA GLN A 75 9.07 -4.02 2.51
C GLN A 75 7.62 -3.85 2.96
N LEU A 76 7.10 -2.62 2.93
CA LEU A 76 5.70 -2.33 3.25
C LEU A 76 4.75 -3.08 2.30
N ILE A 77 5.05 -3.07 1.00
CA ILE A 77 4.26 -3.76 -0.03
C ILE A 77 4.39 -5.29 0.12
N ASP A 78 5.60 -5.80 0.40
CA ASP A 78 5.82 -7.23 0.67
C ASP A 78 5.01 -7.72 1.88
N ASN A 79 4.95 -6.90 2.94
CA ASN A 79 4.12 -7.17 4.12
C ASN A 79 2.62 -7.17 3.79
N TYR A 80 2.18 -6.25 2.91
CA TYR A 80 0.79 -6.20 2.44
C TYR A 80 0.39 -7.49 1.72
N PHE A 81 1.23 -7.99 0.80
CA PHE A 81 0.97 -9.28 0.12
C PHE A 81 1.04 -10.49 1.06
N THR A 82 1.89 -10.45 2.08
CA THR A 82 2.00 -11.55 3.06
C THR A 82 0.73 -11.75 3.89
N LEU A 83 -0.04 -10.68 4.12
CA LEU A 83 -1.34 -10.75 4.80
C LEU A 83 -2.47 -11.30 3.91
N ASN A 84 -2.15 -11.72 2.69
CA ASN A 84 -3.08 -12.34 1.73
C ASN A 84 -4.28 -11.44 1.40
N TYR A 85 -4.02 -10.12 1.27
CA TYR A 85 -5.03 -9.18 0.80
C TYR A 85 -5.39 -9.51 -0.66
N PRO A 86 -6.64 -9.90 -0.96
CA PRO A 86 -7.06 -10.31 -2.30
C PRO A 86 -7.30 -9.13 -3.25
N SER A 87 -7.06 -7.89 -2.80
CA SER A 87 -7.52 -6.67 -3.44
C SER A 87 -6.59 -6.15 -4.54
N CYS A 88 -5.35 -6.63 -4.64
CA CYS A 88 -4.34 -6.11 -5.56
C CYS A 88 -3.49 -7.24 -6.16
N SER A 89 -3.17 -7.14 -7.46
CA SER A 89 -2.19 -8.01 -8.12
C SER A 89 -0.86 -7.26 -8.25
N PRO A 90 0.30 -7.92 -8.06
CA PRO A 90 1.60 -7.28 -8.22
C PRO A 90 1.80 -6.63 -9.60
N ARG A 91 1.15 -7.15 -10.66
CA ARG A 91 1.29 -6.70 -12.06
C ARG A 91 0.92 -5.23 -12.32
N GLY A 92 0.14 -4.62 -11.44
CA GLY A 92 -0.36 -3.24 -11.59
C GLY A 92 0.45 -2.18 -10.87
N ILE A 93 1.43 -2.56 -10.04
CA ILE A 93 2.07 -1.61 -9.11
C ILE A 93 3.04 -0.68 -9.87
N VAL A 94 2.65 0.58 -10.01
CA VAL A 94 3.46 1.66 -10.57
C VAL A 94 4.38 2.29 -9.51
N ALA A 95 4.02 2.19 -8.23
CA ALA A 95 4.83 2.71 -7.12
C ALA A 95 6.20 2.03 -6.95
N LEU A 96 6.44 0.90 -7.61
CA LEU A 96 7.69 0.15 -7.55
C LEU A 96 8.40 0.13 -8.90
N LYS A 97 9.73 -0.09 -8.87
CA LYS A 97 10.50 -0.30 -10.10
C LYS A 97 10.10 -1.63 -10.74
N ALA A 98 10.03 -1.68 -12.06
CA ALA A 98 9.61 -2.87 -12.82
C ALA A 98 10.37 -4.17 -12.46
N LYS A 99 11.64 -4.06 -12.04
CA LYS A 99 12.43 -5.21 -11.57
C LYS A 99 11.89 -5.82 -10.28
N ASP A 100 11.41 -4.99 -9.36
CA ASP A 100 10.93 -5.40 -8.05
C ASP A 100 9.46 -5.83 -8.11
N VAL A 101 8.68 -5.23 -9.01
CA VAL A 101 7.36 -5.75 -9.41
C VAL A 101 7.46 -7.20 -9.88
N LYS A 102 8.39 -7.50 -10.81
CA LYS A 102 8.63 -8.88 -11.27
C LYS A 102 9.05 -9.83 -10.15
N ARG A 103 9.76 -9.34 -9.13
CA ARG A 103 10.13 -10.16 -7.96
C ARG A 103 8.90 -10.50 -7.11
N LEU A 104 8.02 -9.52 -6.90
CA LEU A 104 6.76 -9.75 -6.20
C LEU A 104 5.85 -10.70 -6.98
N GLU A 105 5.74 -10.56 -8.31
CA GLU A 105 5.01 -11.50 -9.17
C GLU A 105 5.51 -12.95 -9.06
N GLN A 106 6.83 -13.15 -8.95
CA GLN A 106 7.41 -14.48 -8.76
C GLN A 106 7.13 -15.05 -7.36
N LYS A 107 7.05 -14.18 -6.35
CA LYS A 107 6.85 -14.57 -4.95
C LYS A 107 5.38 -14.81 -4.62
N TYR A 108 4.48 -14.04 -5.22
CA TYR A 108 3.03 -14.11 -5.07
C TYR A 108 2.37 -14.26 -6.44
N PRO A 109 2.46 -15.44 -7.07
CA PRO A 109 1.74 -15.70 -8.31
C PRO A 109 0.23 -15.77 -8.02
N ASP A 110 -0.55 -14.98 -8.76
CA ASP A 110 -2.03 -15.01 -8.76
C ASP A 110 -2.60 -16.41 -9.06
#